data_AF-A0A914HHA5-F1
#
_entry.id   AF-A0A914HHA5-F1
#
_cell.length_a   1.000
_cell.length_b   1.000
_cell.length_c   1.000
_cell.angle_alpha   90.00
_cell.angle_beta   90.00
_cell.angle_gamma   90.00
#
_symmetry.space_group_name_H-M   'P 1'
#
loop_
_entity.id
_entity.type
_entity.pdbx_description
1 polymer ?
#
loop_
_entity_poly.entity_id
_entity_poly.type
_entity_poly.pdbx_seq_one_letter_code
_entity_poly.pdbx_strand_id
1 'polypeptide(L)'
;MRLASPMYSSPESYRMLHGTSSKADIWSLGIMIYEILLVKSERKAQQLNESTENFRLNITLKLLQALAIYSGRSINLNAKLLIPKKFVYDLRWLNSSAEGIKRIFKFWIKSTRLAVLLTNLLHIVPQKRMTAEGVLDYLDLKCYPAEMSWSYAWTGIIFNKITFKKLAEMITEKKRLCVRENCTQKWEQMRKMMDKVRKKRQAIVNESQQMSESVKHCATTYQNVTQNTE
;
A
#
# COMPACT_ATOMS: atom_id res chain seq x y z
N MET A 1 14.72 13.65 21.22
CA MET A 1 14.56 12.35 20.53
C MET A 1 13.99 12.61 19.14
N ARG A 2 14.81 12.59 18.08
CA ARG A 2 14.31 12.68 16.70
C ARG A 2 13.71 11.31 16.35
N LEU A 3 12.42 11.16 16.64
CA LEU A 3 11.62 10.05 16.09
C LEU A 3 11.80 10.04 14.58
N ALA A 4 11.84 8.85 13.99
CA ALA A 4 12.11 8.58 12.57
C ALA A 4 11.70 9.70 11.61
N SER A 5 12.51 9.92 10.56
CA SER A 5 12.21 10.89 9.49
C SER A 5 10.72 10.78 9.13
N PRO A 6 9.94 11.89 9.13
CA PRO A 6 8.47 11.86 9.06
C PRO A 6 7.89 11.04 7.90
N MET A 7 8.70 10.74 6.90
CA MET A 7 8.38 9.93 5.74
C MET A 7 8.30 8.43 6.03
N TYR A 8 9.05 7.91 7.00
CA TYR A 8 9.12 6.48 7.33
C TYR A 8 8.33 6.12 8.58
N SER A 9 7.89 7.13 9.33
CA SER A 9 7.10 6.93 10.54
C SER A 9 5.77 6.22 10.26
N SER A 10 5.48 5.17 11.04
CA SER A 10 4.25 4.43 10.92
C SER A 10 3.06 5.23 11.47
N PRO A 11 1.82 4.94 11.05
CA PRO A 11 0.65 5.73 11.44
C PRO A 11 0.40 5.78 12.96
N GLU A 12 0.74 4.71 13.67
CA GLU A 12 0.67 4.60 15.13
C GLU A 12 1.78 5.36 15.87
N SER A 13 2.95 5.60 15.25
CA SER A 13 4.01 6.42 15.85
C SER A 13 3.54 7.84 16.16
N TYR A 14 2.52 8.33 15.45
CA TYR A 14 1.94 9.66 15.68
C TYR A 14 0.87 9.69 16.78
N ARG A 15 0.42 8.53 17.27
CA ARG A 15 -0.61 8.44 18.32
C ARG A 15 -0.02 8.30 19.72
N MET A 16 1.31 8.18 19.85
CA MET A 16 2.10 8.25 21.08
C MET A 16 1.35 7.88 22.35
N LEU A 17 1.18 6.58 22.60
CA LEU A 17 0.71 6.08 23.91
C LEU A 17 1.56 4.91 24.43
N HIS A 18 2.14 4.09 23.55
CA HIS A 18 3.09 3.04 23.91
C HIS A 18 4.22 2.99 22.87
N GLY A 19 5.42 2.61 23.29
CA GLY A 19 6.68 2.73 22.52
C GLY A 19 6.65 2.20 21.08
N THR A 20 7.69 2.55 20.32
CA THR A 20 7.87 2.08 18.94
C THR A 20 7.95 0.56 18.92
N SER A 21 6.87 -0.10 18.47
CA SER A 21 6.88 -1.55 18.26
C SER A 21 7.76 -1.91 17.06
N SER A 22 8.32 -3.11 17.04
CA SER A 22 9.01 -3.66 15.86
C SER A 22 8.15 -3.67 14.58
N LYS A 23 6.82 -3.56 14.71
CA LYS A 23 5.92 -3.37 13.55
C LYS A 23 6.09 -2.00 12.88
N ALA A 24 6.58 -0.98 13.59
CA ALA A 24 6.91 0.32 13.00
C ALA A 24 8.11 0.22 12.06
N ASP A 25 9.07 -0.66 12.36
CA ASP A 25 10.21 -0.95 11.49
C ASP A 25 9.75 -1.68 10.22
N ILE A 26 8.81 -2.61 10.34
CA ILE A 26 8.19 -3.28 9.18
C ILE A 26 7.46 -2.28 8.26
N TRP A 27 6.82 -1.26 8.83
CA TRP A 27 6.23 -0.17 8.04
C TRP A 27 7.32 0.64 7.32
N SER A 28 8.38 1.04 8.05
CA SER A 28 9.51 1.77 7.48
C SER A 28 10.15 1.00 6.32
N LEU A 29 10.31 -0.32 6.46
CA LEU A 29 10.75 -1.23 5.41
C LEU A 29 9.84 -1.18 4.19
N GLY A 30 8.51 -1.20 4.38
CA GLY A 30 7.55 -1.05 3.29
C GLY A 30 7.72 0.27 2.52
N ILE A 31 7.95 1.37 3.23
CA ILE A 31 8.19 2.69 2.61
C ILE A 31 9.52 2.70 1.85
N MET A 32 10.59 2.15 2.41
CA MET A 32 11.89 2.03 1.74
C MET A 32 11.80 1.19 0.46
N ILE A 33 11.15 0.03 0.51
CA ILE A 33 10.94 -0.81 -0.68
C ILE A 33 10.15 -0.04 -1.74
N TYR A 34 9.09 0.67 -1.36
CA TYR A 34 8.30 1.47 -2.30
C TYR A 34 9.12 2.60 -2.93
N GLU A 35 9.96 3.29 -2.15
CA GLU A 35 10.85 4.34 -2.64
C GLU A 35 11.87 3.79 -3.65
N ILE A 36 12.53 2.66 -3.36
CA ILE A 36 13.46 2.00 -4.28
C ILE A 36 12.76 1.68 -5.61
N LEU A 37 11.53 1.18 -5.55
CA LEU A 37 10.72 0.86 -6.72
C LEU A 37 10.33 2.10 -7.52
N LEU A 38 10.00 3.21 -6.85
CA LEU A 38 9.77 4.50 -7.50
C LEU A 38 11.04 4.97 -8.22
N VAL A 39 12.17 5.04 -7.53
CA VAL A 39 13.45 5.49 -8.10
C VAL A 39 13.81 4.65 -9.33
N LYS A 40 13.69 3.32 -9.25
CA LYS A 40 13.95 2.42 -10.38
C LYS A 40 12.99 2.65 -11.55
N SER A 41 11.73 3.00 -11.28
CA SER A 41 10.75 3.29 -12.33
C SER A 41 11.02 4.63 -13.01
N GLU A 42 11.35 5.66 -12.25
CA GLU A 42 11.57 7.02 -12.76
C GLU A 42 12.89 7.13 -13.53
N ARG A 43 13.96 6.50 -13.04
CA ARG A 43 15.24 6.44 -13.77
C ARG A 43 15.12 5.78 -15.14
N LYS A 44 14.18 4.87 -15.33
CA LYS A 44 13.91 4.25 -16.65
C LYS A 44 13.08 5.15 -17.56
N ALA A 45 12.28 6.05 -17.01
CA ALA A 45 11.42 6.96 -17.75
C ALA A 45 12.16 8.25 -18.17
N GLN A 46 13.25 8.58 -17.49
CA GLN A 46 14.02 9.78 -17.74
C GLN A 46 15.31 9.46 -18.49
N GLN A 47 15.32 9.81 -19.77
CA GLN A 47 16.55 10.10 -20.49
C GLN A 47 17.07 11.46 -19.99
N LEU A 48 18.38 11.52 -19.73
CA LEU A 48 19.18 12.62 -19.17
C LEU A 48 18.59 14.02 -19.44
N ASN A 49 18.32 14.81 -18.38
CA ASN A 49 18.28 16.30 -18.34
C ASN A 49 17.56 16.90 -17.11
N GLU A 50 16.98 16.10 -16.21
CA GLU A 50 16.41 16.62 -14.96
C GLU A 50 17.50 16.81 -13.88
N SER A 51 17.48 17.95 -13.17
CA SER A 51 18.42 18.17 -12.06
C SER A 51 18.18 17.15 -10.93
N THR A 52 19.25 16.78 -10.22
CA THR A 52 19.18 15.84 -9.09
C THR A 52 18.14 16.25 -8.05
N GLU A 53 17.98 17.55 -7.81
CA GLU A 53 17.01 18.09 -6.85
C GLU A 53 15.56 17.98 -7.33
N ASN A 54 15.29 18.23 -8.61
CA ASN A 54 13.96 18.03 -9.19
C ASN A 54 13.57 16.55 -9.17
N PHE A 55 14.51 15.66 -9.47
CA PHE A 55 14.31 14.23 -9.37
C PHE A 55 13.95 13.80 -7.94
N ARG A 56 14.75 14.24 -6.94
CA ARG A 56 14.49 13.96 -5.52
C ARG A 56 13.13 14.48 -5.07
N LEU A 57 12.76 15.70 -5.48
CA LEU A 57 11.46 16.28 -5.18
C LEU A 57 10.31 15.45 -5.78
N ASN A 58 10.45 15.02 -7.04
CA ASN A 58 9.47 14.18 -7.72
C ASN A 58 9.25 12.84 -7.00
N ILE A 59 10.34 12.19 -6.57
CA ILE A 59 10.28 10.96 -5.76
C ILE A 59 9.59 11.23 -4.41
N THR A 60 9.97 12.31 -3.72
CA THR A 60 9.41 12.69 -2.42
C THR A 60 7.90 12.91 -2.50
N LEU A 61 7.41 13.64 -3.50
CA LEU A 61 5.98 13.89 -3.71
C LEU A 61 5.22 12.59 -4.00
N LYS A 62 5.79 11.67 -4.79
CA LYS A 62 5.19 10.35 -5.07
C LYS A 62 5.14 9.48 -3.82
N LEU A 63 6.18 9.52 -2.99
CA LEU A 63 6.25 8.80 -1.73
C LEU A 63 5.21 9.32 -0.73
N LEU A 64 5.11 10.64 -0.59
CA LEU A 64 4.10 11.27 0.28
C LEU A 64 2.66 10.91 -0.13
N GLN A 65 2.38 10.84 -1.43
CA GLN A 65 1.06 10.40 -1.91
C GLN A 65 0.77 8.95 -1.55
N ALA A 66 1.74 8.05 -1.71
CA ALA A 66 1.57 6.66 -1.32
C ALA A 66 1.34 6.54 0.20
N LEU A 67 2.13 7.25 1.01
CA LEU A 67 1.94 7.32 2.45
C LEU A 67 0.55 7.83 2.81
N ALA A 68 0.08 8.91 2.20
CA ALA A 68 -1.26 9.43 2.44
C ALA A 68 -2.33 8.34 2.20
N ILE A 69 -2.23 7.62 1.07
CA ILE A 69 -3.15 6.54 0.69
C ILE A 69 -3.09 5.37 1.68
N TYR A 70 -1.89 4.85 2.01
CA TYR A 70 -1.73 3.69 2.89
C TYR A 70 -2.00 3.99 4.38
N SER A 71 -1.67 5.21 4.84
CA SER A 71 -1.85 5.62 6.23
C SER A 71 -3.23 6.17 6.56
N GLY A 72 -4.08 6.37 5.54
CA GLY A 72 -5.41 6.90 5.76
C GLY A 72 -5.47 8.41 5.95
N ARG A 73 -4.49 9.15 5.41
CA ARG A 73 -4.26 10.58 5.65
C ARG A 73 -4.48 11.42 4.41
N SER A 74 -4.69 12.71 4.61
CA SER A 74 -4.65 13.69 3.52
C SER A 74 -3.23 14.23 3.33
N ILE A 75 -2.96 14.78 2.15
CA ILE A 75 -1.68 15.40 1.83
C ILE A 75 -1.92 16.82 1.33
N ASN A 76 -1.10 17.75 1.82
CA ASN A 76 -0.93 19.05 1.19
C ASN A 76 0.36 18.99 0.36
N LEU A 77 0.20 18.89 -0.96
CA LEU A 77 1.35 18.79 -1.88
C LEU A 77 2.16 20.10 -1.93
N ASN A 78 1.50 21.25 -1.76
CA ASN A 78 2.17 22.56 -1.76
C ASN A 78 3.04 22.71 -0.52
N ALA A 79 2.50 22.34 0.65
CA ALA A 79 3.23 22.37 1.91
C ALA A 79 4.14 21.14 2.12
N LYS A 80 4.05 20.12 1.25
CA LYS A 80 4.79 18.85 1.35
C LYS A 80 4.58 18.12 2.69
N LEU A 81 3.36 18.16 3.21
CA LEU A 81 3.03 17.66 4.54
C LEU A 81 1.82 16.72 4.53
N LEU A 82 1.88 15.71 5.40
CA LEU A 82 0.74 14.85 5.70
C LEU A 82 -0.17 15.56 6.71
N ILE A 83 -1.45 15.67 6.39
CA ILE A 83 -2.47 16.24 7.26
C ILE A 83 -3.17 15.08 7.98
N PRO A 84 -3.25 15.09 9.32
CA PRO A 84 -4.04 14.13 10.09
C PRO A 84 -5.53 14.33 9.76
N LYS A 85 -6.00 13.66 8.72
CA LYS A 85 -7.42 13.58 8.38
C LYS A 85 -7.70 12.14 8.12
N LYS A 86 -8.51 11.50 8.96
CA LYS A 86 -9.06 10.17 8.63
C LYS A 86 -9.81 10.34 7.31
N PHE A 87 -9.64 9.41 6.36
CA PHE A 87 -10.56 9.31 5.22
C PHE A 87 -11.96 9.00 5.76
N VAL A 88 -12.66 10.04 6.21
CA VAL A 88 -14.12 10.05 6.24
C VAL A 88 -14.54 9.89 4.78
N TYR A 89 -15.62 9.14 4.53
CA TYR A 89 -16.16 8.66 3.24
C TYR A 89 -16.37 9.72 2.12
N ASP A 90 -15.84 10.92 2.29
CA ASP A 90 -15.79 12.04 1.38
C ASP A 90 -15.05 11.71 0.07
N LEU A 91 -15.79 11.68 -1.03
CA LEU A 91 -15.24 11.42 -2.36
C LEU A 91 -14.17 12.45 -2.80
N ARG A 92 -14.00 13.60 -2.14
CA ARG A 92 -12.95 14.59 -2.46
C ARG A 92 -11.54 14.03 -2.35
N TRP A 93 -11.28 13.12 -1.40
CA TRP A 93 -9.93 12.54 -1.28
C TRP A 93 -9.56 11.66 -2.48
N LEU A 94 -10.55 11.07 -3.15
CA LEU A 94 -10.33 10.25 -4.33
C LEU A 94 -9.79 11.10 -5.49
N ASN A 95 -10.21 12.37 -5.59
CA ASN A 95 -9.68 13.32 -6.58
C ASN A 95 -8.21 13.65 -6.30
N SER A 96 -7.89 14.01 -5.05
CA SER A 96 -6.52 14.40 -4.66
C SER A 96 -5.54 13.22 -4.69
N SER A 97 -6.04 11.99 -4.56
CA SER A 97 -5.24 10.76 -4.53
C SER A 97 -5.22 10.01 -5.87
N ALA A 98 -5.96 10.48 -6.88
CA ALA A 98 -6.17 9.72 -8.12
C ALA A 98 -4.86 9.29 -8.79
N GLU A 99 -3.89 10.19 -8.92
CA GLU A 99 -2.60 9.85 -9.56
C GLU A 99 -1.75 8.89 -8.70
N GLY A 100 -1.83 9.01 -7.37
CA GLY A 100 -1.21 8.04 -6.45
C GLY A 100 -1.83 6.65 -6.58
N ILE A 101 -3.16 6.56 -6.63
CA ILE A 101 -3.88 5.29 -6.81
C ILE A 101 -3.55 4.67 -8.16
N LYS A 102 -3.53 5.45 -9.25
CA LYS A 102 -3.09 4.97 -10.57
C LYS A 102 -1.69 4.38 -10.51
N ARG A 103 -0.75 5.05 -9.81
CA ARG A 103 0.62 4.54 -9.62
C ARG A 103 0.63 3.20 -8.88
N ILE A 104 -0.09 3.10 -7.76
CA ILE A 104 -0.23 1.85 -7.00
C ILE A 104 -0.80 0.74 -7.91
N PHE A 105 -1.84 1.02 -8.69
CA PHE A 105 -2.40 0.05 -9.62
C PHE A 105 -1.46 -0.36 -10.74
N LYS A 106 -0.74 0.58 -11.36
CA LYS A 106 0.31 0.25 -12.34
C LYS A 106 1.36 -0.67 -11.73
N PHE A 107 1.75 -0.40 -10.50
CA PHE A 107 2.71 -1.23 -9.77
C PHE A 107 2.16 -2.64 -9.51
N TRP A 108 0.93 -2.75 -9.00
CA TRP A 108 0.23 -4.03 -8.83
C TRP A 108 0.14 -4.83 -10.13
N ILE A 109 -0.15 -4.17 -11.25
CA ILE A 109 -0.22 -4.81 -12.57
C ILE A 109 1.17 -5.30 -13.00
N LYS A 110 2.22 -4.52 -12.76
CA LYS A 110 3.59 -4.83 -13.17
C LYS A 110 4.23 -5.92 -12.31
N SER A 111 3.98 -5.92 -11.01
CA SER A 111 4.62 -6.81 -10.05
C SER A 111 3.67 -7.14 -8.90
N THR A 112 2.71 -8.03 -9.18
CA THR A 112 1.64 -8.37 -8.24
C THR A 112 2.17 -8.93 -6.93
N ARG A 113 3.20 -9.79 -6.95
CA ARG A 113 3.81 -10.36 -5.74
C ARG A 113 4.43 -9.31 -4.81
N LEU A 114 5.25 -8.40 -5.35
CA LEU A 114 5.80 -7.30 -4.55
C LEU A 114 4.70 -6.34 -4.04
N ALA A 115 3.62 -6.16 -4.80
CA ALA A 115 2.50 -5.34 -4.38
C ALA A 115 1.72 -5.96 -3.22
N VAL A 116 1.59 -7.29 -3.23
CA VAL A 116 1.05 -8.07 -2.10
C VAL A 116 1.92 -7.89 -0.86
N LEU A 117 3.24 -8.05 -0.99
CA LEU A 117 4.17 -7.80 0.11
C LEU A 117 3.99 -6.39 0.67
N LEU A 118 4.07 -5.37 -0.19
CA LEU A 118 3.95 -3.97 0.20
C LEU A 118 2.64 -3.64 0.90
N THR A 119 1.50 -4.14 0.42
CA THR A 119 0.21 -3.91 1.09
C THR A 119 0.15 -4.54 2.49
N ASN A 120 0.89 -5.63 2.74
CA ASN A 120 0.99 -6.23 4.07
C ASN A 120 1.98 -5.50 4.99
N LEU A 121 3.13 -5.06 4.46
CA LEU A 121 4.09 -4.23 5.20
C LEU A 121 3.45 -2.89 5.62
N LEU A 122 2.66 -2.30 4.72
CA LEU A 122 1.98 -1.01 4.91
C LEU A 122 0.55 -1.16 5.44
N HIS A 123 0.28 -2.24 6.19
CA HIS A 123 -1.02 -2.44 6.78
C HIS A 123 -1.25 -1.44 7.94
N ILE A 124 -2.40 -0.74 7.92
CA ILE A 124 -2.72 0.31 8.90
C ILE A 124 -2.85 -0.20 10.35
N VAL A 125 -3.28 -1.45 10.51
CA VAL A 125 -3.34 -2.15 11.82
C VAL A 125 -2.01 -2.87 12.03
N PRO A 126 -1.19 -2.51 13.04
CA PRO A 126 0.14 -3.09 13.26
C PRO A 126 0.14 -4.61 13.44
N GLN A 127 -0.87 -5.15 14.11
CA GLN A 127 -1.02 -6.59 14.40
C GLN A 127 -1.24 -7.44 13.15
N LYS A 128 -1.66 -6.81 12.04
CA LYS A 128 -1.87 -7.48 10.75
C LYS A 128 -0.66 -7.36 9.81
N ARG A 129 0.35 -6.56 10.16
CA ARG A 129 1.61 -6.53 9.42
C ARG A 129 2.38 -7.81 9.69
N MET A 130 3.14 -8.29 8.71
CA MET A 130 4.07 -9.39 8.90
C MET A 130 5.11 -9.06 9.97
N THR A 131 5.69 -10.09 10.59
CA THR A 131 6.99 -9.98 11.31
C THR A 131 8.13 -9.98 10.29
N ALA A 132 9.36 -9.69 10.73
CA ALA A 132 10.53 -9.81 9.85
C ALA A 132 10.70 -11.23 9.30
N GLU A 133 10.51 -12.24 10.15
CA GLU A 133 10.47 -13.66 9.76
C GLU A 133 9.39 -13.93 8.71
N GLY A 134 8.15 -13.47 8.93
CA GLY A 134 7.07 -13.63 7.95
C GLY A 134 7.35 -12.96 6.60
N VAL A 135 8.17 -11.89 6.58
CA VAL A 135 8.64 -11.28 5.33
C VAL A 135 9.65 -12.18 4.61
N LEU A 136 10.61 -12.75 5.33
CA LEU A 136 11.60 -13.68 4.77
C LEU A 136 10.91 -14.93 4.22
N ASP A 137 10.01 -15.53 4.99
CA ASP A 137 9.24 -16.69 4.54
C ASP A 137 8.42 -16.40 3.28
N TYR A 138 7.86 -15.20 3.16
CA TYR A 138 7.12 -14.81 1.96
C TYR A 138 8.03 -14.71 0.72
N LEU A 139 9.22 -14.15 0.90
CA LEU A 139 10.23 -14.03 -0.15
C LEU A 139 10.73 -15.41 -0.57
N ASP A 140 10.88 -16.33 0.39
CA ASP A 140 11.27 -17.73 0.19
C ASP A 140 10.14 -18.64 -0.30
N LEU A 141 8.95 -18.10 -0.64
CA LEU A 141 7.78 -18.88 -1.07
C LEU A 141 7.20 -19.84 0.00
N LYS A 142 7.57 -19.69 1.28
CA LYS A 142 7.14 -20.59 2.37
C LYS A 142 5.76 -20.27 2.94
N CYS A 143 5.26 -19.05 2.72
CA CYS A 143 3.99 -18.58 3.27
C CYS A 143 3.24 -17.60 2.37
N TYR A 144 1.96 -17.40 2.66
CA TYR A 144 1.14 -16.34 2.07
C TYR A 144 0.53 -15.41 3.13
N PRO A 145 0.44 -14.10 2.88
CA PRO A 145 -0.16 -13.18 3.85
C PRO A 145 -1.62 -13.52 4.15
N ALA A 146 -1.98 -13.50 5.43
CA ALA A 146 -3.34 -13.79 5.89
C ALA A 146 -4.41 -12.84 5.32
N GLU A 147 -4.05 -11.58 5.01
CA GLU A 147 -4.95 -10.63 4.34
C GLU A 147 -5.26 -10.99 2.88
N MET A 148 -4.63 -12.05 2.35
CA MET A 148 -5.04 -12.69 1.10
C MET A 148 -6.09 -13.78 1.29
N SER A 149 -6.47 -14.12 2.53
CA SER A 149 -7.37 -15.26 2.80
C SER A 149 -8.81 -15.01 2.33
N TRP A 150 -9.08 -15.54 1.14
CA TRP A 150 -10.16 -16.47 0.80
C TRP A 150 -11.54 -16.23 1.40
N SER A 151 -12.27 -15.30 0.83
CA SER A 151 -13.70 -15.57 0.60
C SER A 151 -14.24 -14.80 -0.61
N TYR A 152 -13.78 -13.58 -0.89
CA TYR A 152 -14.28 -12.83 -2.04
C TYR A 152 -13.20 -11.90 -2.63
N ALA A 153 -12.94 -12.00 -3.92
CA ALA A 153 -12.03 -11.10 -4.66
C ALA A 153 -12.29 -9.60 -4.40
N TRP A 154 -13.53 -9.28 -4.03
CA TRP A 154 -14.02 -7.93 -3.76
C TRP A 154 -13.84 -7.45 -2.31
N THR A 155 -13.65 -8.35 -1.34
CA THR A 155 -13.46 -7.99 0.08
C THR A 155 -12.00 -7.77 0.45
N GLY A 156 -11.07 -8.17 -0.42
CA GLY A 156 -9.64 -7.94 -0.20
C GLY A 156 -9.27 -6.46 -0.06
N ILE A 157 -8.50 -6.14 0.99
CA ILE A 157 -7.97 -4.79 1.23
C ILE A 157 -6.93 -4.44 0.17
N ILE A 158 -6.98 -3.22 -0.36
CA ILE A 158 -6.00 -2.66 -1.31
C ILE A 158 -5.01 -1.76 -0.55
N PHE A 159 -5.54 -0.82 0.22
CA PHE A 159 -4.82 0.14 1.07
C PHE A 159 -5.76 0.68 2.15
N ASN A 160 -5.24 1.08 3.31
CA ASN A 160 -5.99 1.72 4.41
C ASN A 160 -7.45 1.23 4.61
N LYS A 161 -7.66 -0.07 4.89
CA LYS A 161 -8.99 -0.70 5.06
C LYS A 161 -9.95 -0.59 3.86
N ILE A 162 -9.56 0.03 2.75
CA ILE A 162 -10.36 0.16 1.54
C ILE A 162 -10.26 -1.16 0.77
N THR A 163 -11.41 -1.78 0.55
CA THR A 163 -11.55 -2.99 -0.25
C THR A 163 -11.78 -2.67 -1.72
N PHE A 164 -11.61 -3.65 -2.61
CA PHE A 164 -12.00 -3.50 -4.01
C PHE A 164 -13.46 -3.11 -4.18
N LYS A 165 -14.37 -3.73 -3.40
CA LYS A 165 -15.80 -3.38 -3.42
C LYS A 165 -16.00 -1.92 -3.09
N LYS A 166 -15.41 -1.46 -1.99
CA LYS A 166 -15.62 -0.09 -1.53
C LYS A 166 -15.05 0.93 -2.51
N LEU A 167 -13.87 0.67 -3.07
CA LEU A 167 -13.28 1.55 -4.07
C LEU A 167 -14.10 1.58 -5.37
N ALA A 168 -14.65 0.44 -5.80
CA ALA A 168 -15.51 0.36 -6.97
C ALA A 168 -16.79 1.20 -6.82
N GLU A 169 -17.42 1.14 -5.65
CA GLU A 169 -18.59 1.96 -5.29
C GLU A 169 -18.22 3.46 -5.39
N MET A 170 -17.09 3.85 -4.80
CA MET A 170 -16.64 5.25 -4.80
C MET A 170 -16.29 5.76 -6.20
N ILE A 171 -15.65 4.94 -7.04
CA ILE A 171 -15.36 5.28 -8.44
C ILE A 171 -16.66 5.40 -9.24
N THR A 172 -17.61 4.50 -9.03
CA THR A 172 -18.91 4.53 -9.71
C THR A 172 -19.68 5.79 -9.34
N GLU A 173 -19.71 6.14 -8.06
CA GLU A 173 -20.35 7.36 -7.59
C GLU A 173 -19.66 8.61 -8.14
N LYS A 174 -18.33 8.64 -8.17
CA LYS A 174 -17.59 9.74 -8.81
C LYS A 174 -17.90 9.88 -10.29
N LYS A 175 -18.02 8.76 -11.01
CA LYS A 175 -18.37 8.76 -12.43
C LYS A 175 -19.78 9.35 -12.65
N ARG A 176 -20.75 9.04 -11.79
CA ARG A 176 -22.10 9.60 -11.85
C ARG A 176 -22.13 11.12 -11.64
N LEU A 177 -21.29 11.62 -10.74
CA LEU A 177 -21.17 13.06 -10.44
C LEU A 177 -20.36 13.83 -11.50
N CYS A 178 -19.82 13.17 -12.53
CA CYS A 178 -19.09 13.85 -13.60
C CYS A 178 -20.05 14.51 -14.59
N VAL A 179 -19.91 15.82 -14.75
CA VAL A 179 -20.64 16.59 -15.78
C VAL A 179 -19.90 16.58 -17.13
N ARG A 180 -18.56 16.43 -17.11
CA ARG A 180 -17.70 16.48 -18.31
C ARG A 180 -17.24 15.09 -18.75
N GLU A 181 -17.11 14.88 -20.05
CA GLU A 181 -16.68 13.60 -20.61
C GLU A 181 -15.29 13.17 -20.15
N ASN A 182 -14.33 14.11 -20.07
CA ASN A 182 -12.97 13.83 -19.61
C ASN A 182 -12.92 13.30 -18.15
N CYS A 183 -13.82 13.75 -17.29
CA CYS A 183 -14.00 13.26 -15.92
C CYS A 183 -14.49 11.81 -15.96
N THR A 184 -15.51 11.53 -16.77
CA THR A 184 -16.06 10.19 -16.95
C THR A 184 -15.01 9.20 -17.46
N GLN A 185 -14.24 9.58 -18.47
CA GLN A 185 -13.15 8.77 -19.03
C GLN A 185 -12.05 8.49 -18.00
N LYS A 186 -11.65 9.49 -17.20
CA LYS A 186 -10.66 9.33 -16.12
C LYS A 186 -11.07 8.24 -15.12
N TRP A 187 -12.32 8.24 -14.67
CA TRP A 187 -12.81 7.26 -13.69
C TRP A 187 -13.04 5.87 -14.31
N GLU A 188 -13.44 5.83 -15.58
CA GLU A 188 -13.54 4.58 -16.33
C GLU A 188 -12.18 3.89 -16.48
N GLN A 189 -11.12 4.64 -16.82
CA GLN A 189 -9.76 4.12 -16.86
C GLN A 189 -9.31 3.57 -15.50
N MET A 190 -9.62 4.28 -14.40
CA MET A 190 -9.32 3.82 -13.05
C MET A 190 -10.02 2.50 -12.73
N ARG A 191 -11.30 2.37 -13.10
CA ARG A 191 -12.10 1.14 -12.91
C ARG A 191 -11.47 -0.04 -13.66
N LYS A 192 -11.10 0.15 -14.93
CA LYS A 192 -10.43 -0.89 -15.74
C LYS A 192 -9.10 -1.33 -15.14
N MET A 193 -8.31 -0.40 -14.59
CA MET A 193 -7.06 -0.74 -13.90
C MET A 193 -7.31 -1.55 -12.63
N MET A 194 -8.28 -1.13 -11.81
CA MET A 194 -8.69 -1.85 -10.60
C MET A 194 -9.13 -3.29 -10.92
N ASP A 195 -9.92 -3.49 -11.97
CA ASP A 195 -10.35 -4.83 -12.40
C ASP A 195 -9.17 -5.71 -12.82
N LYS A 196 -8.17 -5.16 -13.51
CA LYS A 196 -6.92 -5.87 -13.84
C LYS A 196 -6.17 -6.27 -12.58
N VAL A 197 -6.03 -5.37 -11.61
CA VAL A 197 -5.39 -5.65 -10.32
C VAL A 197 -6.12 -6.78 -9.59
N ARG A 198 -7.46 -6.70 -9.52
CA ARG A 198 -8.30 -7.72 -8.88
C ARG A 198 -8.09 -9.10 -9.50
N LYS A 199 -8.12 -9.20 -10.83
CA LYS A 199 -7.89 -10.46 -11.55
C LYS A 199 -6.49 -11.04 -11.28
N LYS A 200 -5.44 -10.21 -11.31
CA LYS A 200 -4.08 -10.67 -10.99
C LYS A 200 -3.92 -11.13 -9.55
N ARG A 201 -4.53 -10.43 -8.61
CA ARG A 201 -4.56 -10.86 -7.20
C ARG A 201 -5.24 -12.22 -7.07
N GLN A 202 -6.38 -12.40 -7.74
CA GLN A 202 -7.10 -13.68 -7.71
C GLN A 202 -6.27 -14.83 -8.31
N ALA A 203 -5.47 -14.57 -9.35
CA ALA A 203 -4.58 -15.57 -9.92
C ALA A 203 -3.52 -16.04 -8.90
N ILE A 204 -2.82 -15.12 -8.22
CA ILE A 204 -1.86 -15.49 -7.16
C ILE A 204 -2.53 -16.31 -6.07
N VAL A 205 -3.71 -15.87 -5.65
CA VAL A 205 -4.54 -16.54 -4.66
C VAL A 205 -4.78 -17.98 -5.14
N ASN A 206 -5.37 -18.19 -6.33
CA ASN A 206 -5.60 -19.53 -6.90
C ASN A 206 -4.33 -20.40 -6.98
N GLU A 207 -3.19 -19.83 -7.39
CA GLU A 207 -1.89 -20.52 -7.39
C GLU A 207 -1.50 -20.99 -5.97
N SER A 208 -1.68 -20.14 -4.95
CA SER A 208 -1.44 -20.50 -3.55
C SER A 208 -2.31 -21.66 -3.07
N GLN A 209 -3.54 -21.75 -3.56
CA GLN A 209 -4.48 -22.84 -3.22
C GLN A 209 -4.04 -24.17 -3.81
N GLN A 210 -3.52 -24.15 -5.04
CA GLN A 210 -3.06 -25.35 -5.73
C GLN A 210 -1.76 -25.90 -5.15
N MET A 211 -0.99 -25.07 -4.43
CA MET A 211 0.32 -25.43 -3.88
C MET A 211 0.32 -26.10 -2.49
N SER A 212 -0.82 -26.32 -1.80
CA SER A 212 -0.79 -27.07 -0.52
C SER A 212 -2.13 -27.64 -0.03
N GLU A 213 -2.07 -28.80 0.64
CA GLU A 213 -3.14 -29.33 1.53
C GLU A 213 -3.32 -28.53 2.84
N SER A 214 -2.41 -27.57 3.14
CA SER A 214 -2.56 -26.61 4.25
C SER A 214 -1.85 -25.29 3.93
N VAL A 215 -2.58 -24.25 3.51
CA VAL A 215 -1.99 -22.95 3.15
C VAL A 215 -1.35 -22.33 4.40
N LYS A 216 -0.02 -22.30 4.48
CA LYS A 216 0.70 -21.66 5.59
C LYS A 216 0.62 -20.14 5.48
N HIS A 217 0.09 -19.50 6.52
CA HIS A 217 0.03 -18.05 6.59
C HIS A 217 1.32 -17.45 7.15
N CYS A 218 1.75 -16.33 6.58
CA CYS A 218 2.94 -15.62 7.06
C CYS A 218 2.73 -15.10 8.48
N ALA A 219 3.75 -15.23 9.33
CA ALA A 219 3.69 -14.79 10.72
C ALA A 219 3.36 -13.29 10.82
N THR A 220 2.30 -12.97 11.58
CA THR A 220 1.88 -11.60 11.91
C THR A 220 2.03 -11.31 13.41
N THR A 221 2.11 -12.33 14.24
CA THR A 221 2.47 -12.26 15.65
C THR A 221 3.89 -12.77 15.85
N TYR A 222 4.58 -12.26 16.87
CA TYR A 222 5.79 -12.92 17.35
C TYR A 222 5.35 -14.15 18.13
N GLN A 223 5.97 -15.30 17.88
CA GLN A 223 5.95 -16.36 18.86
C GLN A 223 6.76 -15.87 20.05
N ASN A 224 6.19 -15.92 21.26
CA ASN A 224 7.00 -15.74 22.46
C ASN A 224 8.02 -16.86 22.43
N VAL A 225 9.27 -16.54 22.11
CA VAL A 225 10.38 -17.42 22.46
C VAL A 225 10.34 -17.42 23.98
N THR A 226 9.74 -18.45 24.57
CA THR A 226 9.90 -18.72 26.00
C THR A 226 11.40 -18.64 26.26
N GLN A 227 11.77 -17.74 27.15
CA GLN A 227 13.10 -17.70 27.74
C GLN A 227 13.31 -19.04 28.43
N ASN A 228 13.79 -20.03 27.68
CA ASN A 228 14.56 -21.12 28.25
C ASN A 228 15.95 -20.55 28.50
N THR A 229 16.04 -19.67 29.51
CA THR A 229 17.24 -19.53 30.29
C THR A 229 17.21 -20.66 31.30
N GLU A 230 17.93 -21.73 30.98
CA GLU A 230 18.63 -22.51 32.01
C GLU A 230 19.69 -21.62 32.68
#